data_AF-A0A5R9GDS3-F1
#
_entry.id   AF-A0A5R9GDS3-F1
#
_cell.length_a   1.000
_cell.length_b   1.000
_cell.length_c   1.000
_cell.angle_alpha   90.00
_cell.angle_beta   90.00
_cell.angle_gamma   90.00
#
_symmetry.space_group_name_H-M   'P 1'
#
loop_
_entity.id
_entity.type
_entity.pdbx_description
1 polymer ?
#
loop_
_entity_poly.entity_id
_entity_poly.type
_entity_poly.pdbx_seq_one_letter_code
_entity_poly.pdbx_strand_id
1 'polypeptide(L)'
;MNLWADARGPRVAVFAGIAVLAFVLALVWFLLAAGEGDPPPPLPPGSKYASADDGAPATLAQYWNGEAKWNYLRKDTQASTGVRSFFDGTQVKIMDDGTWYLFNRKILAADDACSSPLETQVRKSTDKGVTWSDPVVILPHTPDTPYSCAATDGDVWYNEAENKWHYLFQCLEGGSGARWQGCLLSREGEDPMGPFTIEPPGGNPVVSPGELWNEICDEFEDDCVSLSFGPRYVFDEGTFDIFEYDGSHHWVAFHGFDSTHGFRGIAKTADFQTWIAGDPSQGVPDDAIHDLNDSAVWREAWDVPFGNIGAGAGAMLKEGDYYYHLVEASDINLACNYNQNWNYGIYRSTSLTNTTWEQFPEGNPIIYSSKAEEDPDRGILPCNVQYAGVFQDPSDGFIYLMHGRRSNDPNYDGLYWYRLERSNNLLTNADLWRADTEGWTATGGASLAAPRLPNRSPNGTPYLHIDCSGCEAKASPGAYQDVDIPRIANGKARFGGGFYAEEAEGGLTIALHQMDANGKTIRSDELNVAATPEWASFDDVAELSSKTVRLRFEIRVRDAGISYRSDDLYLLTYIE
;
A
#
# COMPACT_ATOMS: atom_id res chain seq x y z
N MET A 1 30.45 68.16 -47.80
CA MET A 1 29.95 68.17 -49.19
C MET A 1 28.59 67.48 -49.21
N ASN A 2 27.72 67.90 -50.14
CA ASN A 2 26.79 67.09 -50.97
C ASN A 2 26.75 65.56 -50.72
N LEU A 3 25.60 64.86 -50.78
CA LEU A 3 24.22 65.21 -51.18
C LEU A 3 23.19 64.17 -50.64
N TRP A 4 21.92 64.45 -50.90
CA TRP A 4 20.66 63.66 -50.76
C TRP A 4 20.78 62.11 -50.76
N ALA A 5 20.07 61.31 -49.95
CA ALA A 5 18.61 61.16 -49.69
C ALA A 5 17.82 60.30 -50.71
N ASP A 6 17.18 59.21 -50.22
CA ASP A 6 15.84 58.74 -50.60
C ASP A 6 15.20 58.03 -49.38
N ALA A 7 13.87 57.97 -49.29
CA ALA A 7 13.14 57.42 -48.15
C ALA A 7 11.86 56.68 -48.60
N ARG A 8 11.74 55.40 -48.26
CA ARG A 8 10.53 54.59 -48.55
C ARG A 8 10.13 53.78 -47.32
N GLY A 9 8.93 54.07 -46.82
CA GLY A 9 8.54 53.74 -45.44
C GLY A 9 8.12 52.28 -45.20
N PRO A 10 8.13 51.83 -43.92
CA PRO A 10 7.73 50.48 -43.55
C PRO A 10 6.20 50.35 -43.56
N ARG A 11 5.65 49.55 -44.49
CA ARG A 11 4.23 49.15 -44.48
C ARG A 11 3.96 47.66 -44.65
N VAL A 12 4.96 46.85 -45.02
CA VAL A 12 4.82 45.38 -45.13
C VAL A 12 5.04 44.68 -43.78
N ALA A 13 6.02 45.14 -42.98
CA ALA A 13 6.39 44.51 -41.71
C ALA A 13 5.24 44.48 -40.67
N VAL A 14 4.36 45.49 -40.66
CA VAL A 14 3.28 45.61 -39.68
C VAL A 14 2.22 44.50 -39.86
N PHE A 15 1.85 44.17 -41.10
CA PHE A 15 0.85 43.13 -41.37
C PHE A 15 1.38 41.72 -41.06
N ALA A 16 2.67 41.45 -41.34
CA ALA A 16 3.30 40.19 -40.96
C ALA A 16 3.34 40.02 -39.43
N GLY A 17 3.72 41.08 -38.70
CA GLY A 17 3.75 41.06 -37.23
C GLY A 17 2.38 40.79 -36.60
N ILE A 18 1.32 41.42 -37.12
CA ILE A 18 -0.05 41.22 -36.62
C ILE A 18 -0.55 39.79 -36.90
N ALA A 19 -0.27 39.22 -38.07
CA ALA A 19 -0.65 37.85 -38.40
C ALA A 19 0.06 36.81 -37.51
N VAL A 20 1.36 36.98 -37.27
CA VAL A 20 2.12 36.11 -36.35
C VAL A 20 1.64 36.27 -34.91
N LEU A 21 1.39 37.50 -34.44
CA LEU A 21 0.89 37.73 -33.09
C LEU A 21 -0.51 37.12 -32.89
N ALA A 22 -1.40 37.22 -33.88
CA ALA A 22 -2.71 36.59 -33.85
C ALA A 22 -2.63 35.06 -33.84
N PHE A 23 -1.70 34.46 -34.61
CA PHE A 23 -1.50 33.00 -34.62
C PHE A 23 -0.88 32.50 -33.30
N VAL A 24 0.09 33.21 -32.73
CA VAL A 24 0.68 32.89 -31.42
C VAL A 24 -0.35 33.06 -30.31
N LEU A 25 -1.16 34.13 -30.31
CA LEU A 25 -2.24 34.30 -29.35
C LEU A 25 -3.31 33.21 -29.49
N ALA A 26 -3.68 32.82 -30.71
CA ALA A 26 -4.62 31.72 -30.93
C ALA A 26 -4.04 30.37 -30.45
N LEU A 27 -2.75 30.10 -30.69
CA LEU A 27 -2.08 28.88 -30.23
C LEU A 27 -1.99 28.85 -28.69
N VAL A 28 -1.64 29.97 -28.05
CA VAL A 28 -1.64 30.11 -26.59
C VAL A 28 -3.04 29.97 -26.02
N TRP A 29 -4.08 30.52 -26.68
CA TRP A 29 -5.47 30.31 -26.25
C TRP A 29 -5.91 28.86 -26.41
N PHE A 30 -5.45 28.16 -27.45
CA PHE A 30 -5.73 26.73 -27.64
C PHE A 30 -5.01 25.86 -26.60
N LEU A 31 -3.77 26.20 -26.22
CA LEU A 31 -3.01 25.53 -25.16
C LEU A 31 -3.52 25.86 -23.75
N LEU A 32 -4.20 27.00 -23.55
CA LEU A 32 -4.89 27.34 -22.30
C LEU A 32 -6.33 26.81 -22.23
N ALA A 33 -6.94 26.45 -23.38
CA ALA A 33 -8.29 25.89 -23.46
C ALA A 33 -8.31 24.36 -23.68
N ALA A 34 -7.15 23.72 -23.84
CA ALA A 34 -6.98 22.28 -23.94
C ALA A 34 -5.86 21.82 -22.99
N GLY A 35 -6.20 21.58 -21.72
CA GLY A 35 -5.24 21.09 -20.73
C GLY A 35 -5.82 20.99 -19.31
N GLU A 36 -6.48 22.05 -18.83
CA GLU A 36 -7.44 21.95 -17.72
C GLU A 36 -8.75 21.35 -18.25
N GLY A 37 -8.74 20.04 -18.52
CA GLY A 37 -9.97 19.27 -18.40
C GLY A 37 -10.38 19.31 -16.93
N ASP A 38 -11.67 19.48 -16.64
CA ASP A 38 -12.17 19.38 -15.27
C ASP A 38 -11.63 18.09 -14.64
N PRO A 39 -10.99 18.14 -13.45
CA PRO A 39 -10.50 16.93 -12.80
C PRO A 39 -11.66 15.94 -12.69
N PRO A 40 -11.46 14.65 -13.03
CA PRO A 40 -12.56 13.69 -13.09
C PRO A 40 -13.34 13.76 -11.78
N PRO A 41 -14.68 13.92 -11.84
CA PRO A 41 -15.46 14.33 -10.68
C PRO A 41 -15.15 13.40 -9.51
N PRO A 42 -14.82 13.94 -8.32
CA PRO A 42 -14.30 13.13 -7.22
C PRO A 42 -15.27 12.00 -6.95
N LEU A 43 -14.73 10.76 -6.98
CA LEU A 43 -15.52 9.52 -6.93
C LEU A 43 -16.62 9.64 -5.86
N PRO A 44 -17.89 9.41 -6.22
CA PRO A 44 -19.02 9.79 -5.38
C PRO A 44 -18.84 9.19 -3.97
N PRO A 45 -18.99 10.01 -2.90
CA PRO A 45 -18.55 9.64 -1.55
C PRO A 45 -19.32 8.42 -1.06
N GLY A 46 -18.64 7.27 -1.05
CA GLY A 46 -19.26 5.98 -0.80
C GLY A 46 -20.35 5.66 -1.83
N SER A 47 -19.98 5.47 -3.10
CA SER A 47 -20.69 4.50 -3.95
C SER A 47 -20.89 3.23 -3.11
N LYS A 48 -22.12 2.73 -3.05
CA LYS A 48 -22.42 1.53 -2.27
C LYS A 48 -21.89 0.30 -3.00
N TYR A 49 -20.58 0.09 -2.89
CA TYR A 49 -19.97 -1.22 -3.11
C TYR A 49 -20.82 -2.24 -2.37
N ALA A 50 -21.22 -3.27 -3.10
CA ALA A 50 -22.17 -4.23 -2.60
C ALA A 50 -21.47 -5.18 -1.63
N SER A 51 -21.16 -4.70 -0.42
CA SER A 51 -20.54 -5.48 0.64
C SER A 51 -21.29 -6.81 0.77
N ALA A 52 -20.48 -7.87 0.81
CA ALA A 52 -20.90 -9.25 0.74
C ALA A 52 -20.99 -9.85 2.16
N ASP A 53 -20.92 -9.00 3.18
CA ASP A 53 -20.37 -9.33 4.48
C ASP A 53 -21.40 -9.02 5.57
N ASP A 54 -21.25 -9.62 6.75
CA ASP A 54 -22.13 -9.31 7.90
C ASP A 54 -21.76 -7.97 8.58
N GLY A 55 -20.66 -7.34 8.14
CA GLY A 55 -20.14 -6.11 8.72
C GLY A 55 -19.41 -6.31 10.04
N ALA A 56 -19.05 -7.55 10.42
CA ALA A 56 -18.41 -7.84 11.69
C ALA A 56 -16.87 -7.85 11.61
N PRO A 57 -16.16 -7.46 12.69
CA PRO A 57 -14.72 -7.58 12.78
C PRO A 57 -14.22 -9.02 12.57
N ALA A 58 -13.14 -9.13 11.82
CA ALA A 58 -12.39 -10.36 11.64
C ALA A 58 -10.99 -10.26 12.27
N THR A 59 -10.39 -11.44 12.48
CA THR A 59 -9.01 -11.60 12.95
C THR A 59 -8.05 -11.85 11.78
N LEU A 60 -6.77 -11.55 11.93
CA LEU A 60 -5.74 -11.94 10.96
C LEU A 60 -5.63 -13.47 10.87
N ALA A 61 -5.93 -14.18 11.95
CA ALA A 61 -6.10 -15.64 11.92
C ALA A 61 -7.23 -16.12 10.98
N GLN A 62 -8.32 -15.36 10.84
CA GLN A 62 -9.38 -15.64 9.87
C GLN A 62 -8.95 -15.29 8.44
N TYR A 63 -8.24 -14.16 8.24
CA TYR A 63 -7.68 -13.78 6.94
C TYR A 63 -6.72 -14.84 6.40
N TRP A 64 -5.84 -15.35 7.25
CA TRP A 64 -4.90 -16.44 6.93
C TRP A 64 -5.56 -17.76 6.49
N ASN A 65 -6.84 -17.94 6.82
CA ASN A 65 -7.63 -19.13 6.49
C ASN A 65 -8.65 -18.89 5.35
N GLY A 66 -8.71 -17.69 4.76
CA GLY A 66 -9.73 -17.32 3.77
C GLY A 66 -11.13 -17.07 4.36
N GLU A 67 -11.23 -16.82 5.67
CA GLU A 67 -12.49 -16.51 6.39
C GLU A 67 -12.73 -15.00 6.61
N ALA A 68 -11.85 -14.15 6.08
CA ALA A 68 -11.90 -12.70 6.22
C ALA A 68 -11.27 -12.01 5.00
N LYS A 69 -11.58 -10.72 4.82
CA LYS A 69 -11.02 -9.89 3.76
C LYS A 69 -10.84 -8.44 4.15
N TRP A 70 -9.96 -7.76 3.42
CA TRP A 70 -9.78 -6.31 3.52
C TRP A 70 -10.81 -5.56 2.66
N ASN A 71 -11.83 -4.99 3.30
CA ASN A 71 -12.79 -4.11 2.64
C ASN A 71 -12.28 -2.66 2.61
N TYR A 72 -12.26 -2.06 1.42
CA TYR A 72 -11.90 -0.65 1.21
C TYR A 72 -12.90 0.31 1.88
N LEU A 73 -12.37 1.36 2.51
CA LEU A 73 -13.14 2.37 3.24
C LEU A 73 -13.14 3.72 2.55
N ARG A 74 -11.94 4.27 2.28
CA ARG A 74 -11.71 5.62 1.77
C ARG A 74 -10.26 5.80 1.33
N LYS A 75 -9.98 6.93 0.68
CA LYS A 75 -8.63 7.45 0.45
C LYS A 75 -8.54 8.93 0.78
N ASP A 76 -7.51 9.30 1.52
CA ASP A 76 -7.16 10.68 1.87
C ASP A 76 -6.08 11.15 0.91
N THR A 77 -6.50 11.81 -0.18
CA THR A 77 -5.65 12.15 -1.33
C THR A 77 -5.34 13.64 -1.38
N GLN A 78 -4.41 14.05 -2.25
CA GLN A 78 -4.13 15.46 -2.50
C GLN A 78 -5.40 16.24 -2.90
N ALA A 79 -6.32 15.62 -3.65
CA ALA A 79 -7.60 16.24 -4.03
C ALA A 79 -8.57 16.42 -2.85
N SER A 80 -8.61 15.51 -1.87
CA SER A 80 -9.52 15.61 -0.72
C SER A 80 -8.93 16.38 0.47
N THR A 81 -7.61 16.30 0.67
CA THR A 81 -6.89 16.93 1.80
C THR A 81 -6.25 18.28 1.46
N GLY A 82 -6.02 18.56 0.17
CA GLY A 82 -5.18 19.68 -0.28
C GLY A 82 -3.67 19.48 -0.08
N VAL A 83 -3.24 18.32 0.42
CA VAL A 83 -1.85 18.03 0.80
C VAL A 83 -1.30 16.92 -0.10
N ARG A 84 -0.28 17.24 -0.92
CA ARG A 84 0.48 16.22 -1.67
C ARG A 84 1.28 15.37 -0.69
N SER A 85 1.44 14.07 -0.98
CA SER A 85 2.22 13.16 -0.12
C SER A 85 1.73 13.10 1.33
N PHE A 86 0.41 13.16 1.55
CA PHE A 86 -0.20 13.04 2.89
C PHE A 86 0.19 11.74 3.63
N PHE A 87 0.70 10.75 2.89
CA PHE A 87 1.09 9.41 3.32
C PHE A 87 2.61 9.20 3.56
N ASP A 88 3.47 10.19 3.28
CA ASP A 88 4.91 9.98 3.45
C ASP A 88 5.21 9.76 4.95
N GLY A 89 6.02 8.75 5.28
CA GLY A 89 6.43 8.38 6.64
C GLY A 89 5.28 8.11 7.61
N THR A 90 4.18 7.53 7.13
CA THR A 90 2.94 7.44 7.90
C THR A 90 2.90 6.29 8.91
N GLN A 91 2.45 6.61 10.13
CA GLN A 91 2.21 5.69 11.23
C GLN A 91 0.93 6.12 11.99
N VAL A 92 0.15 5.17 12.51
CA VAL A 92 -1.12 5.43 13.19
C VAL A 92 -1.11 4.85 14.60
N LYS A 93 -1.48 5.67 15.59
CA LYS A 93 -1.82 5.20 16.94
C LYS A 93 -3.28 5.46 17.25
N ILE A 94 -3.93 4.50 17.89
CA ILE A 94 -5.31 4.61 18.36
C ILE A 94 -5.30 4.50 19.88
N MET A 95 -6.09 5.33 20.54
CA MET A 95 -6.30 5.31 21.99
C MET A 95 -7.56 4.52 22.36
N ASP A 96 -7.65 4.06 23.60
CA ASP A 96 -8.82 3.33 24.14
C ASP A 96 -10.15 4.11 24.04
N ASP A 97 -10.11 5.44 23.91
CA ASP A 97 -11.30 6.28 23.69
C ASP A 97 -11.77 6.34 22.22
N GLY A 98 -11.05 5.71 21.29
CA GLY A 98 -11.29 5.75 19.85
C GLY A 98 -10.69 6.96 19.14
N THR A 99 -9.89 7.79 19.81
CA THR A 99 -9.09 8.85 19.16
C THR A 99 -7.99 8.23 18.30
N TRP A 100 -7.92 8.64 17.05
CA TRP A 100 -6.85 8.27 16.10
C TRP A 100 -5.83 9.41 15.98
N TYR A 101 -4.55 9.07 16.03
CA TYR A 101 -3.44 9.98 15.72
C TYR A 101 -2.69 9.49 14.49
N LEU A 102 -2.56 10.35 13.49
CA LEU A 102 -1.78 10.12 12.28
C LEU A 102 -0.45 10.87 12.41
N PHE A 103 0.62 10.11 12.61
CA PHE A 103 1.99 10.62 12.53
C PHE A 103 2.45 10.48 11.09
N ASN A 104 3.03 11.53 10.52
CA ASN A 104 3.51 11.48 9.15
C ASN A 104 4.69 12.45 8.91
N ARG A 105 5.50 12.16 7.89
CA ARG A 105 6.63 12.98 7.48
C ARG A 105 6.18 14.32 6.91
N LYS A 106 6.93 15.36 7.26
CA LYS A 106 6.89 16.67 6.63
C LYS A 106 8.24 16.89 5.92
N ILE A 107 8.21 16.86 4.59
CA ILE A 107 9.39 17.15 3.75
C ILE A 107 9.58 18.66 3.67
N LEU A 108 10.83 19.13 3.86
CA LEU A 108 11.23 20.51 3.66
C LEU A 108 12.06 20.69 2.38
N ALA A 109 12.23 21.94 1.97
CA ALA A 109 13.21 22.29 0.93
C ALA A 109 14.64 22.18 1.49
N ALA A 110 15.59 21.85 0.62
CA ALA A 110 17.03 21.78 0.96
C ALA A 110 17.58 23.08 1.58
N ASP A 111 18.56 22.93 2.46
CA ASP A 111 19.30 24.02 3.11
C ASP A 111 20.83 23.83 2.99
N ASP A 112 21.61 24.65 3.70
CA ASP A 112 23.09 24.65 3.65
C ASP A 112 23.73 23.40 4.29
N ALA A 113 22.99 22.61 5.08
CA ALA A 113 23.47 21.41 5.77
C ALA A 113 22.82 20.11 5.23
N CYS A 114 21.57 20.19 4.76
CA CYS A 114 20.71 19.04 4.51
C CYS A 114 20.05 19.12 3.12
N SER A 115 20.25 18.09 2.29
CA SER A 115 19.75 18.04 0.91
C SER A 115 18.23 17.82 0.80
N SER A 116 17.59 17.32 1.86
CA SER A 116 16.14 17.18 2.00
C SER A 116 15.80 17.01 3.49
N PRO A 117 15.64 18.10 4.26
CA PRO A 117 15.36 18.01 5.69
C PRO A 117 13.99 17.37 5.94
N LEU A 118 13.93 16.39 6.85
CA LEU A 118 12.72 15.63 7.17
C LEU A 118 12.31 15.85 8.63
N GLU A 119 11.05 16.23 8.84
CA GLU A 119 10.44 16.42 10.16
C GLU A 119 9.25 15.46 10.34
N THR A 120 8.78 15.28 11.57
CA THR A 120 7.53 14.58 11.84
C THR A 120 6.45 15.55 12.34
N GLN A 121 5.25 15.41 11.77
CA GLN A 121 4.03 16.09 12.22
C GLN A 121 2.98 15.06 12.65
N VAL A 122 2.03 15.48 13.49
CA VAL A 122 0.88 14.67 13.92
C VAL A 122 -0.45 15.37 13.58
N ARG A 123 -1.48 14.56 13.32
CA ARG A 123 -2.88 14.97 13.22
C ARG A 123 -3.73 14.12 14.15
N LYS A 124 -4.87 14.66 14.58
CA LYS A 124 -5.86 13.97 15.42
C LYS A 124 -7.18 13.81 14.66
N SER A 125 -7.85 12.68 14.86
CA SER A 125 -9.22 12.41 14.44
C SER A 125 -10.00 11.79 15.59
N THR A 126 -11.28 12.13 15.69
CA THR A 126 -12.25 11.52 16.63
C THR A 126 -13.40 10.83 15.89
N ASP A 127 -13.21 10.52 14.61
CA ASP A 127 -14.18 9.89 13.71
C ASP A 127 -13.52 8.81 12.82
N LYS A 128 -12.48 8.16 13.36
CA LYS A 128 -11.72 7.06 12.74
C LYS A 128 -11.06 7.44 11.42
N GLY A 129 -10.53 8.67 11.39
CA GLY A 129 -9.81 9.28 10.28
C GLY A 129 -10.69 9.78 9.13
N VAL A 130 -11.99 9.97 9.33
CA VAL A 130 -12.89 10.56 8.31
C VAL A 130 -12.69 12.08 8.21
N THR A 131 -12.35 12.74 9.31
CA THR A 131 -11.82 14.10 9.34
C THR A 131 -10.57 14.18 10.21
N TRP A 132 -9.63 15.02 9.79
CA TRP A 132 -8.34 15.22 10.45
C TRP A 132 -8.15 16.67 10.88
N SER A 133 -7.44 16.87 11.99
CA SER A 133 -7.00 18.20 12.42
C SER A 133 -5.99 18.83 11.45
N ASP A 134 -5.78 20.13 11.61
CA ASP A 134 -4.55 20.79 11.19
C ASP A 134 -3.32 20.05 11.76
N PRO A 135 -2.19 20.02 11.04
CA PRO A 135 -0.98 19.32 11.48
C PRO A 135 -0.24 20.12 12.53
N VAL A 136 0.29 19.44 13.55
CA VAL A 136 1.26 20.00 14.50
C VAL A 136 2.61 19.34 14.24
N VAL A 137 3.66 20.13 13.97
CA VAL A 137 5.03 19.61 13.91
C VAL A 137 5.48 19.27 15.32
N ILE A 138 5.92 18.04 15.52
CA ILE A 138 6.26 17.49 16.85
C ILE A 138 7.75 17.18 16.99
N LEU A 139 8.40 16.71 15.91
CA LEU A 139 9.84 16.45 15.82
C LEU A 139 10.43 17.33 14.70
N PRO A 140 10.85 18.58 14.98
CA PRO A 140 11.59 19.39 14.02
C PRO A 140 13.03 18.90 13.91
N HIS A 141 13.55 18.85 12.68
CA HIS A 141 14.99 18.70 12.44
C HIS A 141 15.74 19.81 13.20
N THR A 142 16.82 19.46 13.91
CA THR A 142 17.46 20.39 14.85
C THR A 142 18.98 20.42 14.62
N PRO A 143 19.57 21.57 14.25
CA PRO A 143 21.03 21.71 14.09
C PRO A 143 21.82 21.25 15.32
N ASP A 144 23.04 20.76 15.08
CA ASP A 144 23.94 20.22 16.11
C ASP A 144 23.36 19.00 16.90
N THR A 145 22.47 18.20 16.27
CA THR A 145 21.92 16.95 16.84
C THR A 145 22.06 15.76 15.88
N PRO A 146 21.94 14.50 16.37
CA PRO A 146 21.93 13.29 15.53
C PRO A 146 20.76 13.19 14.53
N TYR A 147 19.79 14.10 14.64
CA TYR A 147 18.60 14.24 13.78
C TYR A 147 18.58 15.61 13.07
N SER A 148 19.75 16.19 12.78
CA SER A 148 19.85 17.51 12.14
C SER A 148 19.31 17.56 10.72
N CYS A 149 19.28 16.43 9.99
CA CYS A 149 18.70 16.34 8.65
C CYS A 149 17.44 15.48 8.58
N ALA A 150 17.23 14.53 9.49
CA ALA A 150 15.98 13.77 9.55
C ALA A 150 15.57 13.40 10.98
N ALA A 151 14.29 13.62 11.28
CA ALA A 151 13.55 13.01 12.39
C ALA A 151 12.22 12.47 11.82
N THR A 152 12.20 11.19 11.43
CA THR A 152 11.11 10.60 10.62
C THR A 152 11.01 9.08 10.81
N ASP A 153 10.06 8.43 10.13
CA ASP A 153 9.79 6.98 10.08
C ASP A 153 10.14 6.17 11.35
N GLY A 154 9.15 5.98 12.21
CA GLY A 154 9.22 5.18 13.42
C GLY A 154 7.86 5.10 14.12
N ASP A 155 7.83 4.62 15.37
CA ASP A 155 6.60 4.42 16.15
C ASP A 155 6.61 5.19 17.48
N VAL A 156 5.39 5.51 17.93
CA VAL A 156 5.09 6.08 19.24
C VAL A 156 4.48 5.04 20.19
N TRP A 157 4.96 5.04 21.43
CA TRP A 157 4.30 4.33 22.53
C TRP A 157 3.80 5.33 23.57
N TYR A 158 2.58 5.11 24.08
CA TYR A 158 2.02 5.89 25.18
C TYR A 158 2.08 5.09 26.47
N ASN A 159 2.85 5.59 27.43
CA ASN A 159 2.92 5.09 28.79
C ASN A 159 1.83 5.74 29.65
N GLU A 160 0.71 5.05 29.86
CA GLU A 160 -0.37 5.52 30.74
C GLU A 160 0.13 5.72 32.19
N ALA A 161 1.04 4.87 32.67
CA ALA A 161 1.54 4.92 34.05
C ALA A 161 2.46 6.13 34.32
N GLU A 162 3.15 6.63 33.29
CA GLU A 162 3.90 7.89 33.33
C GLU A 162 3.07 9.09 32.88
N ASN A 163 1.95 8.88 32.18
CA ASN A 163 1.23 9.89 31.39
C ASN A 163 2.17 10.54 30.36
N LYS A 164 2.84 9.71 29.55
CA LYS A 164 3.94 10.12 28.66
C LYS A 164 3.93 9.39 27.31
N TRP A 165 4.14 10.14 26.24
CA TRP A 165 4.48 9.61 24.93
C TRP A 165 6.00 9.45 24.78
N HIS A 166 6.42 8.34 24.20
CA HIS A 166 7.78 8.04 23.75
C HIS A 166 7.74 7.83 22.24
N TYR A 167 8.63 8.47 21.49
CA TYR A 167 8.77 8.29 20.03
C TYR A 167 10.17 7.78 19.73
N LEU A 168 10.27 6.54 19.23
CA LEU A 168 11.48 5.96 18.68
C LEU A 168 11.44 6.08 17.14
N PHE A 169 12.41 6.79 16.56
CA PHE A 169 12.40 7.16 15.14
C PHE A 169 13.78 7.06 14.48
N GLN A 170 13.79 6.88 13.16
CA GLN A 170 15.04 6.91 12.41
C GLN A 170 15.52 8.35 12.25
N CYS A 171 16.80 8.58 12.55
CA CYS A 171 17.43 9.88 12.48
C CYS A 171 18.68 9.88 11.61
N LEU A 172 18.99 11.07 11.07
CA LEU A 172 20.15 11.31 10.21
C LEU A 172 20.78 12.66 10.55
N GLU A 173 22.09 12.65 10.76
CA GLU A 173 22.91 13.86 10.91
C GLU A 173 23.35 14.44 9.56
N GLY A 174 23.88 15.66 9.57
CA GLY A 174 24.38 16.33 8.36
C GLY A 174 25.83 15.99 8.03
N GLY A 175 26.08 15.30 6.91
CA GLY A 175 27.43 15.12 6.39
C GLY A 175 27.59 14.03 5.34
N SER A 176 28.75 14.03 4.67
CA SER A 176 29.13 12.95 3.74
C SER A 176 29.58 11.72 4.54
N GLY A 177 28.69 10.75 4.71
CA GLY A 177 28.93 9.53 5.50
C GLY A 177 28.03 9.35 6.71
N ALA A 178 27.04 10.23 6.92
CA ALA A 178 25.96 10.00 7.87
C ALA A 178 25.23 8.67 7.55
N ARG A 179 24.79 7.98 8.61
CA ARG A 179 24.07 6.70 8.58
C ARG A 179 22.74 6.84 9.29
N TRP A 180 21.78 5.99 8.95
CA TRP A 180 20.53 5.91 9.70
C TRP A 180 20.78 5.26 11.07
N GLN A 181 20.21 5.85 12.10
CA GLN A 181 20.40 5.48 13.50
C GLN A 181 19.11 5.71 14.29
N GLY A 182 18.99 5.13 15.48
CA GLY A 182 17.80 5.31 16.33
C GLY A 182 17.90 6.53 17.23
N CYS A 183 16.86 7.36 17.24
CA CYS A 183 16.68 8.46 18.19
C CYS A 183 15.39 8.30 18.99
N LEU A 184 15.42 8.73 20.26
CA LEU A 184 14.26 8.82 21.14
C LEU A 184 13.96 10.27 21.49
N LEU A 185 12.68 10.65 21.43
CA LEU A 185 12.16 11.89 22.01
C LEU A 185 10.88 11.57 22.79
N SER A 186 10.59 12.29 23.88
CA SER A 186 9.41 12.05 24.72
C SER A 186 8.57 13.30 24.95
N ARG A 187 7.33 13.12 25.41
CA ARG A 187 6.36 14.18 25.66
C ARG A 187 5.39 13.83 26.80
N GLU A 188 5.35 14.67 27.82
CA GLU A 188 4.39 14.56 28.93
C GLU A 188 2.95 14.92 28.48
N GLY A 189 1.96 14.14 28.95
CA GLY A 189 0.53 14.36 28.76
C GLY A 189 -0.16 13.44 27.74
N GLU A 190 -1.44 13.15 27.96
CA GLU A 190 -2.30 12.27 27.13
C GLU A 190 -2.32 12.62 25.62
N ASP A 191 -2.09 13.88 25.24
CA ASP A 191 -2.22 14.35 23.85
C ASP A 191 -0.84 14.63 23.19
N PRO A 192 -0.45 13.86 22.15
CA PRO A 192 0.83 14.00 21.45
C PRO A 192 0.89 15.24 20.55
N MET A 193 -0.18 16.04 20.41
CA MET A 193 -0.18 17.26 19.59
C MET A 193 0.62 18.41 20.21
N GLY A 194 1.95 18.30 20.17
CA GLY A 194 2.89 19.36 20.54
C GLY A 194 4.34 18.87 20.54
N PRO A 195 5.32 19.75 20.80
CA PRO A 195 6.73 19.38 20.75
C PRO A 195 7.06 18.25 21.72
N PHE A 196 7.95 17.38 21.29
CA PHE A 196 8.65 16.39 22.11
C PHE A 196 10.05 16.92 22.49
N THR A 197 10.71 16.29 23.45
CA THR A 197 12.01 16.69 24.01
C THR A 197 12.95 15.50 24.22
N ILE A 198 14.27 15.74 24.27
CA ILE A 198 15.27 14.69 24.47
C ILE A 198 15.20 14.14 25.90
N GLU A 199 14.96 12.83 26.02
CA GLU A 199 14.97 12.07 27.27
C GLU A 199 15.79 10.78 27.08
N PRO A 200 16.77 10.47 27.95
CA PRO A 200 17.38 11.38 28.93
C PRO A 200 18.16 12.52 28.22
N PRO A 201 18.27 13.73 28.80
CA PRO A 201 18.95 14.84 28.13
C PRO A 201 20.39 14.53 27.69
N GLY A 202 20.62 14.51 26.37
CA GLY A 202 21.90 14.14 25.75
C GLY A 202 22.06 12.65 25.42
N GLY A 203 21.06 11.82 25.66
CA GLY A 203 21.05 10.38 25.37
C GLY A 203 20.60 10.02 23.94
N ASN A 204 20.89 10.85 22.95
CA ASN A 204 20.67 10.55 21.53
C ASN A 204 22.03 10.49 20.78
N PRO A 205 22.22 9.56 19.83
CA PRO A 205 21.30 8.49 19.45
C PRO A 205 21.10 7.45 20.57
N VAL A 206 19.98 6.74 20.55
CA VAL A 206 19.66 5.61 21.44
C VAL A 206 20.02 4.25 20.84
N VAL A 207 20.29 4.22 19.53
CA VAL A 207 20.85 3.09 18.78
C VAL A 207 21.85 3.70 17.80
N SER A 208 23.13 3.35 17.93
CA SER A 208 24.20 3.82 17.05
C SER A 208 24.20 3.05 15.71
N PRO A 209 24.76 3.59 14.61
CA PRO A 209 24.86 2.87 13.33
C PRO A 209 25.52 1.49 13.44
N GLY A 210 24.75 0.45 13.13
CA GLY A 210 25.09 -0.96 13.21
C GLY A 210 25.05 -1.55 14.63
N GLU A 211 24.63 -0.82 15.67
CA GLU A 211 24.67 -1.29 17.06
C GLU A 211 23.86 -2.57 17.28
N LEU A 212 22.67 -2.68 16.68
CA LEU A 212 21.82 -3.87 16.82
C LEU A 212 22.24 -4.94 15.79
N TRP A 213 22.56 -4.52 14.57
CA TRP A 213 22.96 -5.42 13.50
C TRP A 213 24.33 -6.09 13.72
N ASN A 214 25.21 -5.49 14.51
CA ASN A 214 26.48 -6.07 14.92
C ASN A 214 26.35 -7.31 15.82
N GLU A 215 25.19 -7.48 16.47
CA GLU A 215 24.89 -8.60 17.36
C GLU A 215 23.87 -9.57 16.71
N ILE A 216 23.16 -9.18 15.64
CA ILE A 216 22.28 -10.05 14.83
C ILE A 216 23.01 -10.70 13.64
N CYS A 217 24.08 -10.08 13.15
CA CYS A 217 24.83 -10.54 11.97
C CYS A 217 26.31 -10.71 12.35
N ASP A 218 26.60 -11.76 13.14
CA ASP A 218 27.86 -11.92 13.88
C ASP A 218 28.57 -13.28 13.68
N GLU A 219 27.85 -14.33 13.27
CA GLU A 219 28.41 -15.64 12.87
C GLU A 219 28.39 -15.80 11.32
N PHE A 220 29.05 -16.84 10.79
CA PHE A 220 29.18 -17.03 9.34
C PHE A 220 28.04 -17.83 8.68
N GLU A 221 27.14 -18.35 9.49
CA GLU A 221 26.00 -19.16 9.08
C GLU A 221 24.73 -18.32 8.86
N ASP A 222 24.70 -17.08 9.36
CA ASP A 222 23.58 -16.13 9.28
C ASP A 222 23.33 -15.67 7.82
N ASP A 223 22.08 -15.63 7.38
CA ASP A 223 21.70 -15.21 6.03
C ASP A 223 22.08 -13.74 5.79
N CYS A 224 21.95 -12.85 6.80
CA CYS A 224 22.41 -11.47 6.65
C CYS A 224 23.94 -11.34 6.48
N VAL A 225 24.73 -12.22 7.10
CA VAL A 225 26.20 -12.26 6.93
C VAL A 225 26.60 -12.85 5.59
N SER A 226 25.89 -13.90 5.16
CA SER A 226 26.03 -14.54 3.84
C SER A 226 25.80 -13.54 2.71
N LEU A 227 24.73 -12.73 2.80
CA LEU A 227 24.33 -11.76 1.79
C LEU A 227 25.19 -10.49 1.77
N SER A 228 25.59 -9.98 2.94
CA SER A 228 26.44 -8.78 3.06
C SER A 228 27.95 -9.07 2.90
N PHE A 229 28.32 -10.33 2.64
CA PHE A 229 29.68 -10.84 2.44
C PHE A 229 30.61 -10.75 3.66
N GLY A 230 30.06 -10.65 4.87
CA GLY A 230 30.80 -10.73 6.13
C GLY A 230 30.02 -10.19 7.33
N PRO A 231 30.37 -10.59 8.56
CA PRO A 231 29.71 -10.08 9.76
C PRO A 231 29.96 -8.58 9.90
N ARG A 232 28.99 -7.85 10.48
CA ARG A 232 29.10 -6.41 10.77
C ARG A 232 29.11 -5.49 9.52
N TYR A 233 28.48 -5.93 8.42
CA TYR A 233 28.31 -5.14 7.18
C TYR A 233 26.92 -4.51 6.97
N VAL A 234 25.91 -4.91 7.76
CA VAL A 234 24.64 -4.17 7.89
C VAL A 234 24.83 -3.08 8.95
N PHE A 235 24.55 -1.79 8.62
CA PHE A 235 25.02 -0.64 9.43
C PHE A 235 24.03 0.52 9.59
N ASP A 236 22.87 0.47 8.93
CA ASP A 236 21.81 1.49 9.04
C ASP A 236 20.68 0.90 9.91
N GLU A 237 20.23 1.61 10.94
CA GLU A 237 19.01 1.26 11.68
C GLU A 237 17.90 2.28 11.40
N GLY A 238 16.70 1.80 11.08
CA GLY A 238 15.56 2.67 10.82
C GLY A 238 14.20 1.98 10.80
N THR A 239 13.17 2.73 10.42
CA THR A 239 11.75 2.31 10.33
C THR A 239 11.31 1.40 11.49
N PHE A 240 11.51 1.92 12.71
CA PHE A 240 11.21 1.25 13.97
C PHE A 240 9.71 1.07 14.20
N ASP A 241 9.33 -0.06 14.79
CA ASP A 241 7.94 -0.50 15.00
C ASP A 241 7.82 -1.15 16.39
N ILE A 242 7.13 -0.51 17.34
CA ILE A 242 7.03 -0.90 18.76
C ILE A 242 5.75 -1.73 18.96
N PHE A 243 5.79 -2.98 18.48
CA PHE A 243 4.61 -3.84 18.35
C PHE A 243 4.10 -4.45 19.67
N GLU A 244 4.93 -4.56 20.72
CA GLU A 244 4.53 -5.10 22.02
C GLU A 244 5.28 -4.46 23.20
N TYR A 245 4.61 -4.39 24.36
CA TYR A 245 5.25 -4.23 25.66
C TYR A 245 4.85 -5.41 26.57
N ASP A 246 5.81 -6.23 26.98
CA ASP A 246 5.55 -7.48 27.72
C ASP A 246 5.37 -7.31 29.24
N GLY A 247 5.37 -6.06 29.73
CA GLY A 247 5.42 -5.74 31.15
C GLY A 247 6.84 -5.63 31.73
N SER A 248 7.87 -5.78 30.91
CA SER A 248 9.29 -5.57 31.26
C SER A 248 10.13 -4.99 30.12
N HIS A 249 9.81 -5.30 28.86
CA HIS A 249 10.49 -4.79 27.67
C HIS A 249 9.49 -4.34 26.59
N HIS A 250 9.88 -3.28 25.88
CA HIS A 250 9.37 -2.94 24.56
C HIS A 250 10.05 -3.84 23.53
N TRP A 251 9.25 -4.52 22.71
CA TRP A 251 9.71 -5.29 21.57
C TRP A 251 9.61 -4.40 20.32
N VAL A 252 10.68 -4.38 19.54
CA VAL A 252 10.85 -3.44 18.43
C VAL A 252 11.34 -4.18 17.20
N ALA A 253 10.56 -4.13 16.11
CA ALA A 253 11.01 -4.53 14.79
C ALA A 253 11.64 -3.32 14.08
N PHE A 254 12.71 -3.54 13.32
CA PHE A 254 13.46 -2.47 12.65
C PHE A 254 14.13 -2.96 11.37
N HIS A 255 14.57 -2.01 10.56
CA HIS A 255 15.18 -2.21 9.25
C HIS A 255 16.72 -2.18 9.32
N GLY A 256 17.36 -2.91 8.40
CA GLY A 256 18.81 -2.91 8.16
C GLY A 256 19.17 -2.81 6.69
N PHE A 257 20.25 -2.07 6.38
CA PHE A 257 20.78 -1.94 5.01
C PHE A 257 22.31 -2.10 4.98
N ASP A 258 22.84 -2.78 3.96
CA ASP A 258 24.28 -2.97 3.73
C ASP A 258 24.87 -2.11 2.58
N SER A 259 24.08 -1.18 2.02
CA SER A 259 24.25 -0.43 0.75
C SER A 259 23.66 -1.10 -0.50
N THR A 260 23.24 -2.37 -0.40
CA THR A 260 22.76 -3.21 -1.50
C THR A 260 21.45 -3.91 -1.13
N HIS A 261 21.42 -4.60 0.00
CA HIS A 261 20.33 -5.46 0.46
C HIS A 261 19.66 -4.91 1.71
N GLY A 262 18.35 -5.16 1.82
CA GLY A 262 17.50 -4.79 2.96
C GLY A 262 17.11 -5.98 3.83
N PHE A 263 17.03 -5.75 5.14
CA PHE A 263 16.76 -6.75 6.17
C PHE A 263 15.73 -6.23 7.21
N ARG A 264 14.96 -7.12 7.85
CA ARG A 264 14.24 -6.83 9.10
C ARG A 264 14.85 -7.59 10.27
N GLY A 265 15.07 -6.90 11.39
CA GLY A 265 15.51 -7.46 12.66
C GLY A 265 14.46 -7.25 13.75
N ILE A 266 14.61 -7.96 14.88
CA ILE A 266 13.86 -7.71 16.11
C ILE A 266 14.87 -7.53 17.25
N ALA A 267 14.66 -6.48 18.05
CA ALA A 267 15.34 -6.26 19.31
C ALA A 267 14.31 -5.97 20.40
N LYS A 268 14.76 -5.89 21.65
CA LYS A 268 13.93 -5.38 22.75
C LYS A 268 14.74 -4.54 23.73
N THR A 269 14.04 -3.67 24.45
CA THR A 269 14.64 -2.75 25.44
C THR A 269 13.71 -2.54 26.64
N ALA A 270 14.28 -2.36 27.83
CA ALA A 270 13.51 -2.03 29.03
C ALA A 270 13.36 -0.51 29.25
N ASP A 271 14.18 0.31 28.59
CA ASP A 271 14.37 1.74 28.90
C ASP A 271 14.73 2.62 27.69
N PHE A 272 14.74 2.07 26.47
CA PHE A 272 15.24 2.72 25.25
C PHE A 272 16.67 3.29 25.39
N GLN A 273 17.50 2.64 26.22
CA GLN A 273 18.94 2.91 26.38
C GLN A 273 19.76 1.61 26.34
N THR A 274 19.17 0.50 26.78
CA THR A 274 19.79 -0.82 26.85
C THR A 274 19.02 -1.80 25.97
N TRP A 275 19.72 -2.42 25.01
CA TRP A 275 19.11 -3.26 23.98
C TRP A 275 19.54 -4.72 24.11
N ILE A 276 18.65 -5.61 23.70
CA ILE A 276 18.87 -7.05 23.55
C ILE A 276 18.51 -7.41 22.11
N ALA A 277 19.48 -7.93 21.38
CA ALA A 277 19.45 -8.40 19.99
C ALA A 277 20.37 -9.64 19.90
N GLY A 278 20.20 -10.50 18.89
CA GLY A 278 21.12 -11.63 18.63
C GLY A 278 21.05 -12.83 19.59
N ASP A 279 20.25 -12.77 20.66
CA ASP A 279 20.22 -13.80 21.72
C ASP A 279 18.86 -14.53 21.84
N PRO A 280 18.69 -15.69 21.17
CA PRO A 280 17.55 -16.59 21.34
C PRO A 280 17.34 -17.11 22.75
N SER A 281 18.37 -17.14 23.60
CA SER A 281 18.21 -17.50 25.02
C SER A 281 17.49 -16.40 25.81
N GLN A 282 17.48 -15.17 25.28
CA GLN A 282 16.68 -14.04 25.78
C GLN A 282 15.40 -13.80 24.95
N GLY A 283 15.16 -14.56 23.88
CA GLY A 283 13.88 -14.59 23.15
C GLY A 283 13.79 -13.68 21.91
N VAL A 284 14.89 -13.06 21.50
CA VAL A 284 15.04 -12.33 20.21
C VAL A 284 15.69 -13.26 19.17
N PRO A 285 15.65 -12.97 17.85
CA PRO A 285 16.30 -13.82 16.85
C PRO A 285 17.83 -13.63 16.83
N ASP A 286 18.51 -14.65 16.30
CA ASP A 286 19.94 -14.75 16.01
C ASP A 286 20.32 -14.41 14.56
N ASP A 287 19.36 -13.98 13.73
CA ASP A 287 19.56 -13.56 12.33
C ASP A 287 18.47 -12.53 11.96
N ALA A 288 18.51 -12.01 10.73
CA ALA A 288 17.38 -11.33 10.12
C ALA A 288 16.13 -12.24 10.12
N ILE A 289 14.96 -11.65 10.36
CA ILE A 289 13.67 -12.35 10.26
C ILE A 289 13.05 -12.26 8.86
N HIS A 290 13.49 -11.30 8.05
CA HIS A 290 13.17 -11.17 6.63
C HIS A 290 14.35 -10.58 5.87
N ASP A 291 14.62 -11.13 4.68
CA ASP A 291 15.72 -10.75 3.80
C ASP A 291 15.29 -10.77 2.31
N LEU A 292 16.24 -10.91 1.38
CA LEU A 292 15.96 -11.07 -0.04
C LEU A 292 15.58 -12.49 -0.46
N ASN A 293 15.95 -13.53 0.28
CA ASN A 293 15.59 -14.91 -0.02
C ASN A 293 14.09 -15.15 0.23
N ASP A 294 13.57 -14.63 1.35
CA ASP A 294 12.14 -14.62 1.69
C ASP A 294 11.28 -13.98 0.61
N SER A 295 11.71 -12.82 0.10
CA SER A 295 10.97 -12.04 -0.89
C SER A 295 11.28 -12.44 -2.35
N ALA A 296 12.30 -13.27 -2.59
CA ALA A 296 12.59 -13.85 -3.91
C ALA A 296 11.55 -14.90 -4.37
N VAL A 297 10.78 -15.49 -3.46
CA VAL A 297 9.72 -16.48 -3.78
C VAL A 297 8.32 -15.87 -3.91
N TRP A 298 8.18 -14.55 -3.79
CA TRP A 298 6.92 -13.83 -4.02
C TRP A 298 6.44 -13.97 -5.47
N ARG A 299 5.13 -13.79 -5.68
CA ARG A 299 4.49 -13.70 -7.00
C ARG A 299 4.76 -12.35 -7.66
N GLU A 300 6.03 -12.09 -7.94
CA GLU A 300 6.54 -10.88 -8.56
C GLU A 300 7.62 -11.17 -9.61
N ALA A 301 7.64 -10.38 -10.68
CA ALA A 301 8.70 -10.34 -11.68
C ALA A 301 9.63 -9.16 -11.39
N TRP A 302 10.53 -9.36 -10.41
CA TRP A 302 11.52 -8.36 -10.00
C TRP A 302 12.44 -7.90 -11.15
N ASP A 303 12.73 -6.61 -11.23
CA ASP A 303 13.36 -5.98 -12.40
C ASP A 303 14.85 -6.38 -12.56
N VAL A 304 15.16 -7.11 -13.63
CA VAL A 304 16.52 -7.57 -14.01
C VAL A 304 17.33 -6.41 -14.62
N PRO A 305 18.61 -6.18 -14.25
CA PRO A 305 19.53 -7.11 -13.60
C PRO A 305 19.66 -6.97 -12.08
N PHE A 306 18.90 -6.07 -11.45
CA PHE A 306 19.02 -5.82 -10.01
C PHE A 306 18.39 -6.96 -9.20
N GLY A 307 17.19 -7.39 -9.61
CA GLY A 307 16.39 -8.35 -8.84
C GLY A 307 15.88 -7.75 -7.53
N ASN A 308 15.23 -8.58 -6.73
CA ASN A 308 14.83 -8.25 -5.37
C ASN A 308 16.06 -7.96 -4.50
N ILE A 309 15.99 -6.91 -3.70
CA ILE A 309 17.05 -6.55 -2.73
C ILE A 309 16.66 -6.89 -1.28
N GLY A 310 15.45 -7.36 -1.03
CA GLY A 310 15.00 -7.72 0.32
C GLY A 310 14.18 -6.64 1.02
N ALA A 311 14.18 -6.72 2.35
CA ALA A 311 13.16 -6.12 3.20
C ALA A 311 13.48 -4.68 3.64
N GLY A 312 12.48 -3.79 3.62
CA GLY A 312 12.63 -2.38 4.02
C GLY A 312 11.93 -2.07 5.35
N ALA A 313 11.00 -1.11 5.34
CA ALA A 313 10.03 -0.89 6.40
C ALA A 313 9.09 -2.08 6.62
N GLY A 314 8.52 -2.17 7.83
CA GLY A 314 7.46 -3.11 8.16
C GLY A 314 6.73 -2.71 9.44
N ALA A 315 5.52 -3.24 9.61
CA ALA A 315 4.66 -3.04 10.78
C ALA A 315 4.14 -4.40 11.28
N MET A 316 4.24 -4.65 12.58
CA MET A 316 3.90 -5.91 13.19
C MET A 316 2.70 -5.79 14.14
N LEU A 317 1.77 -6.74 14.05
CA LEU A 317 0.62 -6.86 14.96
C LEU A 317 0.59 -8.25 15.59
N LYS A 318 0.56 -8.30 16.92
CA LYS A 318 0.35 -9.53 17.67
C LYS A 318 -1.14 -9.82 17.80
N GLU A 319 -1.56 -11.02 17.43
CA GLU A 319 -2.94 -11.48 17.61
C GLU A 319 -2.98 -12.96 18.02
N GLY A 320 -3.51 -13.22 19.22
CA GLY A 320 -3.57 -14.56 19.79
C GLY A 320 -2.17 -15.14 20.01
N ASP A 321 -1.92 -16.32 19.47
CA ASP A 321 -0.64 -17.03 19.56
C ASP A 321 0.36 -16.64 18.43
N TYR A 322 -0.01 -15.69 17.55
CA TYR A 322 0.80 -15.31 16.38
C TYR A 322 1.20 -13.82 16.40
N TYR A 323 2.39 -13.58 15.85
CA TYR A 323 2.84 -12.26 15.41
C TYR A 323 2.69 -12.22 13.89
N TYR A 324 2.03 -11.18 13.35
CA TYR A 324 1.87 -10.96 11.92
C TYR A 324 2.69 -9.73 11.52
N HIS A 325 3.55 -9.87 10.51
CA HIS A 325 4.44 -8.79 10.05
C HIS A 325 4.10 -8.44 8.60
N LEU A 326 3.62 -7.22 8.39
CA LEU A 326 3.46 -6.62 7.06
C LEU A 326 4.78 -5.93 6.73
N VAL A 327 5.52 -6.45 5.76
CA VAL A 327 6.91 -6.03 5.46
C VAL A 327 7.07 -5.68 3.98
N GLU A 328 7.72 -4.56 3.70
CA GLU A 328 7.99 -4.12 2.33
C GLU A 328 9.19 -4.85 1.75
N ALA A 329 9.16 -5.15 0.45
CA ALA A 329 10.33 -5.53 -0.32
C ALA A 329 10.31 -4.89 -1.71
N SER A 330 11.50 -4.68 -2.27
CA SER A 330 11.67 -3.92 -3.50
C SER A 330 12.83 -4.46 -4.34
N ASP A 331 12.88 -4.05 -5.62
CA ASP A 331 14.09 -4.20 -6.43
C ASP A 331 14.92 -2.91 -6.45
N ILE A 332 16.07 -2.93 -7.13
CA ILE A 332 16.99 -1.79 -7.31
C ILE A 332 17.69 -1.29 -6.03
N ASN A 333 17.03 -0.56 -5.11
CA ASN A 333 17.56 -0.13 -3.81
C ASN A 333 16.47 0.47 -2.88
N LEU A 334 16.77 0.71 -1.60
CA LEU A 334 15.81 1.34 -0.65
C LEU A 334 15.69 2.88 -0.74
N ALA A 335 16.10 3.51 -1.84
CA ALA A 335 16.06 4.97 -2.02
C ALA A 335 14.90 5.48 -2.90
N CYS A 336 13.94 4.61 -3.25
CA CYS A 336 12.85 4.86 -4.21
C CYS A 336 13.33 5.43 -5.56
N ASN A 337 13.79 4.57 -6.46
CA ASN A 337 14.03 4.95 -7.85
C ASN A 337 12.74 4.94 -8.69
N TYR A 338 12.81 5.55 -9.87
CA TYR A 338 11.80 5.38 -10.92
C TYR A 338 11.84 3.94 -11.46
N ASN A 339 10.69 3.41 -11.92
CA ASN A 339 10.49 2.05 -12.45
C ASN A 339 10.57 0.88 -11.44
N GLN A 340 10.97 1.17 -10.21
CA GLN A 340 11.13 0.21 -9.13
C GLN A 340 9.80 -0.46 -8.72
N ASN A 341 9.82 -1.77 -8.47
CA ASN A 341 8.75 -2.44 -7.72
C ASN A 341 8.91 -2.16 -6.22
N TRP A 342 7.80 -1.87 -5.54
CA TRP A 342 7.77 -1.62 -4.09
C TRP A 342 6.49 -2.26 -3.53
N ASN A 343 6.63 -3.49 -3.05
CA ASN A 343 5.54 -4.38 -2.66
C ASN A 343 5.63 -4.69 -1.15
N TYR A 344 4.63 -5.39 -0.60
CA TYR A 344 4.56 -5.76 0.82
C TYR A 344 4.04 -7.19 0.98
N GLY A 345 4.81 -8.05 1.64
CA GLY A 345 4.36 -9.37 2.05
C GLY A 345 3.70 -9.30 3.43
N ILE A 346 2.82 -10.24 3.73
CA ILE A 346 2.48 -10.57 5.13
C ILE A 346 3.06 -11.94 5.48
N TYR A 347 3.65 -11.99 6.65
CA TYR A 347 4.24 -13.18 7.25
C TYR A 347 3.65 -13.39 8.64
N ARG A 348 3.78 -14.59 9.20
CA ARG A 348 3.53 -14.81 10.63
C ARG A 348 4.50 -15.81 11.27
N SER A 349 4.64 -15.69 12.58
CA SER A 349 5.34 -16.66 13.42
C SER A 349 4.66 -16.80 14.78
N THR A 350 4.87 -17.94 15.45
CA THR A 350 4.49 -18.17 16.86
C THR A 350 5.65 -17.92 17.84
N SER A 351 6.86 -17.66 17.32
CA SER A 351 8.03 -17.25 18.13
C SER A 351 8.80 -16.12 17.46
N LEU A 352 9.25 -15.17 18.28
CA LEU A 352 10.12 -14.07 17.84
C LEU A 352 11.60 -14.52 17.67
N THR A 353 11.94 -15.72 18.15
CA THR A 353 13.25 -16.38 17.91
C THR A 353 13.31 -17.13 16.58
N ASN A 354 12.26 -17.10 15.76
CA ASN A 354 12.27 -17.77 14.46
C ASN A 354 12.81 -16.80 13.41
N THR A 355 13.81 -17.23 12.65
CA THR A 355 14.35 -16.50 11.50
C THR A 355 13.50 -16.78 10.25
N THR A 356 13.08 -18.02 10.03
CA THR A 356 12.08 -18.37 9.00
C THR A 356 10.63 -18.19 9.48
N TRP A 357 9.84 -17.37 8.79
CA TRP A 357 8.43 -17.12 9.09
C TRP A 357 7.49 -17.78 8.04
N GLU A 358 6.24 -18.06 8.41
CA GLU A 358 5.23 -18.55 7.46
C GLU A 358 4.79 -17.42 6.52
N GLN A 359 4.84 -17.64 5.20
CA GLN A 359 4.30 -16.72 4.20
C GLN A 359 2.78 -16.89 4.04
N PHE A 360 2.08 -15.83 3.60
CA PHE A 360 0.63 -15.86 3.37
C PHE A 360 0.21 -17.01 2.43
N PRO A 361 -0.79 -17.86 2.77
CA PRO A 361 -1.05 -19.10 2.04
C PRO A 361 -1.61 -18.90 0.64
N GLU A 362 -2.31 -17.79 0.39
CA GLU A 362 -2.76 -17.43 -0.96
C GLU A 362 -1.63 -16.84 -1.83
N GLY A 363 -0.44 -16.64 -1.24
CA GLY A 363 0.78 -16.22 -1.91
C GLY A 363 1.08 -14.73 -1.74
N ASN A 364 2.27 -14.41 -1.21
CA ASN A 364 2.78 -13.05 -1.17
C ASN A 364 3.12 -12.52 -2.58
N PRO A 365 3.15 -11.19 -2.78
CA PRO A 365 2.79 -10.16 -1.78
C PRO A 365 1.27 -9.93 -1.73
N ILE A 366 0.78 -9.23 -0.69
CA ILE A 366 -0.69 -8.85 -0.55
C ILE A 366 -1.90 -5.98 -1.81
N ILE A 367 -1.09 -5.01 -2.35
CA ILE A 367 -1.06 -3.56 -2.42
C ILE A 367 0.11 -3.32 -3.41
N TYR A 368 0.08 -3.98 -4.58
CA TYR A 368 1.24 -3.98 -5.48
C TYR A 368 1.61 -2.55 -5.89
N SER A 369 2.91 -2.28 -6.07
CA SER A 369 3.35 -1.03 -6.69
C SER A 369 2.66 -0.82 -8.04
N SER A 370 2.27 0.42 -8.31
CA SER A 370 1.85 0.87 -9.64
C SER A 370 2.91 0.50 -10.67
N LYS A 371 2.47 0.00 -11.84
CA LYS A 371 3.28 -0.08 -13.06
C LYS A 371 2.74 0.89 -14.12
N ALA A 372 2.08 1.98 -13.71
CA ALA A 372 1.71 3.08 -14.60
C ALA A 372 2.89 4.02 -14.87
N GLU A 373 3.14 4.31 -16.13
CA GLU A 373 4.05 5.38 -16.56
C GLU A 373 3.37 6.73 -16.33
N GLU A 374 3.85 7.49 -15.34
CA GLU A 374 3.28 8.78 -14.92
C GLU A 374 4.28 9.94 -15.04
N ASP A 375 5.56 9.65 -15.30
CA ASP A 375 6.60 10.59 -15.72
C ASP A 375 7.03 10.27 -17.17
N PRO A 376 6.77 11.14 -18.16
CA PRO A 376 7.05 10.83 -19.57
C PRO A 376 8.53 10.64 -19.94
N ASP A 377 9.47 11.14 -19.12
CA ASP A 377 10.92 11.04 -19.37
C ASP A 377 11.57 9.91 -18.56
N ARG A 378 10.91 9.42 -17.49
CA ARG A 378 11.48 8.46 -16.53
C ARG A 378 10.60 7.24 -16.22
N GLY A 379 9.37 7.19 -16.72
CA GLY A 379 8.46 6.05 -16.59
C GLY A 379 7.62 6.07 -15.31
N ILE A 380 7.70 5.01 -14.52
CA ILE A 380 6.89 4.82 -13.32
C ILE A 380 7.47 5.65 -12.17
N LEU A 381 6.60 6.31 -11.39
CA LEU A 381 7.00 7.17 -10.28
C LEU A 381 7.70 6.41 -9.13
N PRO A 382 8.71 7.03 -8.50
CA PRO A 382 9.35 6.51 -7.29
C PRO A 382 8.37 6.52 -6.10
N CYS A 383 8.54 5.57 -5.17
CA CYS A 383 7.71 5.47 -3.96
C CYS A 383 6.19 5.37 -4.24
N ASN A 384 5.76 4.70 -5.31
CA ASN A 384 4.33 4.73 -5.71
C ASN A 384 3.40 3.85 -4.85
N VAL A 385 3.96 3.03 -3.95
CA VAL A 385 3.34 2.54 -2.71
C VAL A 385 4.40 2.69 -1.61
N GLN A 386 4.01 3.13 -0.42
CA GLN A 386 4.90 3.23 0.74
C GLN A 386 4.14 3.09 2.06
N TYR A 387 4.88 2.91 3.17
CA TYR A 387 4.41 3.05 4.55
C TYR A 387 3.08 2.34 4.80
N ALA A 388 3.01 1.08 4.35
CA ALA A 388 1.87 0.23 4.67
C ALA A 388 1.94 -0.18 6.14
N GLY A 389 0.79 -0.14 6.83
CA GLY A 389 0.69 -0.44 8.25
C GLY A 389 -0.57 -1.23 8.57
N VAL A 390 -0.46 -2.11 9.57
CA VAL A 390 -1.56 -2.92 10.10
C VAL A 390 -1.70 -2.66 11.60
N PHE A 391 -2.91 -2.34 12.07
CA PHE A 391 -3.16 -1.95 13.45
C PHE A 391 -4.62 -2.27 13.84
N GLN A 392 -4.90 -2.44 15.14
CA GLN A 392 -6.26 -2.67 15.65
C GLN A 392 -6.80 -1.42 16.34
N ASP A 393 -8.10 -1.14 16.15
CA ASP A 393 -8.83 -0.15 16.93
C ASP A 393 -9.47 -0.85 18.16
N PRO A 394 -9.04 -0.56 19.40
CA PRO A 394 -9.57 -1.20 20.60
C PRO A 394 -11.03 -0.82 20.91
N SER A 395 -11.57 0.25 20.31
CA SER A 395 -12.93 0.73 20.60
C SER A 395 -14.04 -0.04 19.88
N ASP A 396 -13.72 -0.78 18.81
CA ASP A 396 -14.66 -1.69 18.13
C ASP A 396 -14.07 -3.05 17.70
N GLY A 397 -12.75 -3.23 17.81
CA GLY A 397 -12.04 -4.48 17.52
C GLY A 397 -11.68 -4.69 16.05
N PHE A 398 -11.98 -3.76 15.14
CA PHE A 398 -11.54 -3.88 13.75
C PHE A 398 -10.02 -3.78 13.63
N ILE A 399 -9.43 -4.69 12.88
CA ILE A 399 -8.08 -4.54 12.35
C ILE A 399 -8.19 -3.73 11.06
N TYR A 400 -7.30 -2.75 10.90
CA TYR A 400 -7.20 -1.88 9.74
C TYR A 400 -5.88 -2.11 9.04
N LEU A 401 -5.90 -1.90 7.72
CA LEU A 401 -4.72 -1.81 6.88
C LEU A 401 -4.75 -0.45 6.20
N MET A 402 -3.60 0.22 6.17
CA MET A 402 -3.39 1.42 5.40
C MET A 402 -2.18 1.27 4.49
N HIS A 403 -2.10 2.08 3.44
CA HIS A 403 -0.84 2.32 2.73
C HIS A 403 -0.84 3.68 2.02
N GLY A 404 0.33 4.26 1.89
CA GLY A 404 0.57 5.37 0.99
C GLY A 404 0.62 4.95 -0.47
N ARG A 405 0.39 5.91 -1.36
CA ARG A 405 0.58 5.77 -2.80
C ARG A 405 0.83 7.11 -3.46
N ARG A 406 1.94 7.21 -4.18
CA ARG A 406 2.30 8.40 -4.97
C ARG A 406 1.70 8.35 -6.37
N SER A 407 1.22 9.49 -6.86
CA SER A 407 0.75 9.67 -8.24
C SER A 407 1.04 11.11 -8.72
N ASN A 408 0.90 11.33 -10.03
CA ASN A 408 0.78 12.68 -10.60
C ASN A 408 -0.70 13.11 -10.78
N ASP A 409 -1.68 12.23 -10.57
CA ASP A 409 -3.10 12.58 -10.45
C ASP A 409 -3.47 12.83 -8.97
N PRO A 410 -3.90 14.05 -8.59
CA PRO A 410 -4.29 14.37 -7.22
C PRO A 410 -5.43 13.52 -6.66
N ASN A 411 -6.20 12.81 -7.51
CA ASN A 411 -7.26 11.90 -7.08
C ASN A 411 -6.73 10.52 -6.63
N TYR A 412 -5.44 10.25 -6.81
CA TYR A 412 -4.81 8.97 -6.49
C TYR A 412 -3.51 9.08 -5.69
N ASP A 413 -2.85 10.24 -5.67
CA ASP A 413 -1.77 10.58 -4.71
C ASP A 413 -2.37 10.70 -3.30
N GLY A 414 -2.12 9.75 -2.40
CA GLY A 414 -2.83 9.70 -1.12
C GLY A 414 -2.59 8.48 -0.24
N LEU A 415 -3.23 8.51 0.93
CA LEU A 415 -3.28 7.43 1.92
C LEU A 415 -4.58 6.63 1.72
N TYR A 416 -4.47 5.32 1.54
CA TYR A 416 -5.59 4.42 1.29
C TYR A 416 -5.90 3.60 2.54
N TRP A 417 -7.18 3.37 2.83
CA TRP A 417 -7.64 2.75 4.07
C TRP A 417 -8.60 1.59 3.82
N TYR A 418 -8.39 0.50 4.56
CA TYR A 418 -9.18 -0.73 4.53
C TYR A 418 -9.37 -1.24 5.96
N ARG A 419 -10.40 -2.07 6.18
CA ARG A 419 -10.59 -2.83 7.43
C ARG A 419 -10.81 -4.31 7.15
N LEU A 420 -10.46 -5.14 8.11
CA LEU A 420 -10.62 -6.58 8.04
C LEU A 420 -12.02 -6.98 8.50
N GLU A 421 -12.85 -7.45 7.56
CA GLU A 421 -14.21 -7.93 7.80
C GLU A 421 -14.30 -9.44 7.56
N ARG A 422 -15.26 -10.10 8.21
CA ARG A 422 -15.52 -11.53 7.98
C ARG A 422 -16.03 -11.76 6.57
N SER A 423 -15.44 -12.75 5.90
CA SER A 423 -15.72 -13.09 4.51
C SER A 423 -16.29 -14.50 4.44
N ASN A 424 -17.43 -14.64 3.76
CA ASN A 424 -17.91 -15.94 3.26
C ASN A 424 -17.80 -15.98 1.73
N ASN A 425 -16.87 -15.20 1.17
CA ASN A 425 -16.64 -15.12 -0.26
C ASN A 425 -15.83 -16.33 -0.72
N LEU A 426 -16.34 -17.01 -1.73
CA LEU A 426 -15.74 -18.24 -2.26
C LEU A 426 -14.73 -17.96 -3.38
N LEU A 427 -14.64 -16.71 -3.86
CA LEU A 427 -13.69 -16.36 -4.92
C LEU A 427 -12.30 -16.08 -4.34
N THR A 428 -11.27 -16.77 -4.85
CA THR A 428 -9.89 -16.70 -4.36
C THR A 428 -9.15 -15.40 -4.76
N ASN A 429 -9.84 -14.48 -5.43
CA ASN A 429 -9.29 -13.24 -5.97
C ASN A 429 -10.23 -12.06 -5.64
N ALA A 430 -11.01 -12.19 -4.57
CA ALA A 430 -11.95 -11.17 -4.12
C ALA A 430 -11.30 -10.03 -3.33
N ASP A 431 -10.10 -10.32 -2.82
CA ASP A 431 -9.36 -9.51 -1.89
C ASP A 431 -8.39 -8.58 -2.61
N LEU A 432 -7.81 -7.66 -1.84
CA LEU A 432 -6.57 -6.99 -2.23
C LEU A 432 -5.52 -8.06 -2.56
N TRP A 433 -4.67 -7.78 -3.56
CA TRP A 433 -3.72 -8.72 -4.17
C TRP A 433 -4.33 -9.98 -4.80
N ARG A 434 -4.57 -9.94 -6.12
CA ARG A 434 -3.69 -10.68 -7.06
C ARG A 434 -3.36 -9.78 -8.24
N ALA A 435 -2.08 -9.56 -8.53
CA ALA A 435 -1.63 -8.94 -9.79
C ALA A 435 -1.25 -10.00 -10.83
N ASP A 436 -1.87 -11.17 -10.70
CA ASP A 436 -1.83 -12.29 -11.62
C ASP A 436 -3.28 -12.69 -11.97
N THR A 437 -3.43 -13.69 -12.85
CA THR A 437 -4.73 -14.25 -13.20
C THR A 437 -4.93 -15.65 -12.62
N GLU A 438 -4.21 -16.01 -11.55
CA GLU A 438 -4.32 -17.31 -10.89
C GLU A 438 -5.74 -17.52 -10.39
N GLY A 439 -6.30 -18.71 -10.64
CA GLY A 439 -7.70 -19.01 -10.31
C GLY A 439 -8.72 -18.56 -11.37
N TRP A 440 -8.37 -17.72 -12.34
CA TRP A 440 -9.25 -17.36 -13.47
C TRP A 440 -8.91 -18.11 -14.75
N THR A 441 -9.92 -18.62 -15.44
CA THR A 441 -9.78 -19.29 -16.75
C THR A 441 -10.45 -18.48 -17.86
N ALA A 442 -9.67 -18.09 -18.86
CA ALA A 442 -10.16 -17.36 -20.03
C ALA A 442 -11.07 -18.23 -20.93
N THR A 443 -12.08 -17.60 -21.56
CA THR A 443 -13.00 -18.25 -22.50
C THR A 443 -13.14 -17.47 -23.80
N GLY A 444 -13.56 -18.17 -24.87
CA GLY A 444 -13.99 -17.59 -26.14
C GLY A 444 -12.96 -16.77 -26.93
N GLY A 445 -11.70 -16.72 -26.51
CA GLY A 445 -10.64 -15.93 -27.13
C GLY A 445 -10.35 -14.59 -26.44
N ALA A 446 -10.96 -14.29 -25.28
CA ALA A 446 -10.51 -13.20 -24.43
C ALA A 446 -9.06 -13.42 -23.96
N SER A 447 -8.34 -12.32 -23.71
CA SER A 447 -7.12 -12.34 -22.91
C SER A 447 -7.39 -11.78 -21.52
N LEU A 448 -6.65 -12.26 -20.51
CA LEU A 448 -6.79 -11.82 -19.12
C LEU A 448 -5.48 -11.19 -18.64
N ALA A 449 -5.59 -10.12 -17.86
CA ALA A 449 -4.49 -9.49 -17.14
C ALA A 449 -4.97 -8.94 -15.80
N ALA A 450 -4.05 -8.66 -14.88
CA ALA A 450 -4.32 -7.95 -13.63
C ALA A 450 -3.45 -6.68 -13.53
N PRO A 451 -3.71 -5.65 -14.36
CA PRO A 451 -2.84 -4.49 -14.48
C PRO A 451 -2.86 -3.59 -13.24
N ARG A 452 -1.68 -3.12 -12.85
CA ARG A 452 -1.42 -2.33 -11.64
C ARG A 452 -1.52 -0.83 -11.94
N LEU A 453 -2.72 -0.36 -12.31
CA LEU A 453 -2.95 1.00 -12.79
C LEU A 453 -3.80 1.81 -11.78
N PRO A 454 -3.19 2.69 -10.96
CA PRO A 454 -3.86 3.36 -9.84
C PRO A 454 -5.05 4.20 -10.31
N ASN A 455 -4.84 5.01 -11.35
CA ASN A 455 -5.82 5.97 -11.86
C ASN A 455 -6.99 5.32 -12.64
N ARG A 456 -7.07 3.97 -12.57
CA ARG A 456 -8.08 3.12 -13.22
C ARG A 456 -8.82 2.20 -12.23
N SER A 457 -8.40 2.16 -10.96
CA SER A 457 -8.99 1.38 -9.87
C SER A 457 -9.73 2.30 -8.86
N PRO A 458 -10.90 1.90 -8.31
CA PRO A 458 -11.63 2.71 -7.34
C PRO A 458 -10.98 2.68 -5.94
N ASN A 459 -10.58 1.49 -5.50
CA ASN A 459 -10.02 1.15 -4.20
C ASN A 459 -8.48 1.27 -4.17
N GLY A 460 -7.82 1.30 -5.34
CA GLY A 460 -6.36 1.39 -5.49
C GLY A 460 -5.67 0.06 -5.81
N THR A 461 -6.35 -1.08 -5.78
CA THR A 461 -5.72 -2.39 -6.07
C THR A 461 -5.66 -2.73 -7.56
N PRO A 462 -4.86 -3.75 -7.95
CA PRO A 462 -5.02 -4.36 -9.27
C PRO A 462 -6.44 -4.89 -9.45
N TYR A 463 -6.96 -4.82 -10.67
CA TYR A 463 -8.29 -5.30 -11.05
C TYR A 463 -8.17 -6.37 -12.14
N LEU A 464 -9.14 -7.29 -12.24
CA LEU A 464 -9.20 -8.23 -13.36
C LEU A 464 -9.57 -7.46 -14.64
N HIS A 465 -8.70 -7.51 -15.65
CA HIS A 465 -8.93 -6.96 -16.98
C HIS A 465 -9.20 -8.10 -17.97
N ILE A 466 -10.36 -8.02 -18.63
CA ILE A 466 -10.80 -8.93 -19.69
C ILE A 466 -10.71 -8.15 -21.01
N ASP A 467 -9.62 -8.34 -21.74
CA ASP A 467 -9.44 -7.71 -23.04
C ASP A 467 -10.20 -8.48 -24.13
N CYS A 468 -11.06 -7.76 -24.85
CA CYS A 468 -11.85 -8.28 -25.96
C CYS A 468 -11.74 -7.46 -27.25
N SER A 469 -10.71 -6.63 -27.36
CA SER A 469 -10.38 -5.87 -28.59
C SER A 469 -10.29 -6.75 -29.84
N GLY A 470 -9.79 -7.98 -29.70
CA GLY A 470 -9.66 -8.99 -30.76
C GLY A 470 -10.81 -10.00 -30.88
N CYS A 471 -11.89 -9.88 -30.09
CA CYS A 471 -12.94 -10.90 -30.01
C CYS A 471 -13.85 -10.98 -31.24
N GLU A 472 -14.24 -12.19 -31.65
CA GLU A 472 -15.36 -12.40 -32.58
C GLU A 472 -16.70 -12.42 -31.81
N ALA A 473 -17.69 -11.64 -32.28
CA ALA A 473 -19.06 -11.54 -31.73
C ALA A 473 -19.95 -12.81 -31.93
N LYS A 474 -19.34 -14.00 -31.83
CA LYS A 474 -19.98 -15.33 -31.94
C LYS A 474 -19.50 -16.32 -30.89
N ALA A 475 -18.33 -16.10 -30.31
CA ALA A 475 -18.04 -16.66 -29.00
C ALA A 475 -18.81 -15.84 -27.94
N SER A 476 -18.95 -16.39 -26.74
CA SER A 476 -19.12 -15.60 -25.52
C SER A 476 -17.76 -15.57 -24.82
N PRO A 477 -16.85 -14.66 -25.21
CA PRO A 477 -15.54 -14.51 -24.59
C PRO A 477 -15.66 -13.98 -23.15
N GLY A 478 -14.66 -14.24 -22.32
CA GLY A 478 -14.77 -13.91 -20.89
C GLY A 478 -13.78 -14.62 -19.98
N ALA A 479 -14.16 -14.75 -18.71
CA ALA A 479 -13.39 -15.40 -17.65
C ALA A 479 -14.31 -16.23 -16.75
N TYR A 480 -13.81 -17.28 -16.11
CA TYR A 480 -14.51 -17.92 -15.00
C TYR A 480 -13.59 -18.44 -13.90
N GLN A 481 -14.18 -18.61 -12.71
CA GLN A 481 -13.62 -19.34 -11.58
C GLN A 481 -14.59 -20.43 -11.13
N ASP A 482 -14.08 -21.65 -10.92
CA ASP A 482 -14.83 -22.79 -10.39
C ASP A 482 -14.53 -22.94 -8.89
N VAL A 483 -15.57 -22.96 -8.05
CA VAL A 483 -15.45 -23.09 -6.59
C VAL A 483 -16.25 -24.29 -6.09
N ASP A 484 -15.61 -25.24 -5.41
CA ASP A 484 -16.30 -26.35 -4.76
C ASP A 484 -17.00 -25.85 -3.48
N ILE A 485 -18.25 -26.27 -3.25
CA ILE A 485 -19.04 -25.84 -2.10
C ILE A 485 -19.39 -27.00 -1.17
N PRO A 486 -19.46 -26.77 0.16
CA PRO A 486 -20.11 -27.73 1.06
C PRO A 486 -21.57 -27.95 0.62
N ARG A 487 -22.13 -29.13 0.91
CA ARG A 487 -23.52 -29.46 0.53
C ARG A 487 -24.55 -28.70 1.37
N ILE A 488 -24.83 -27.46 0.98
CA ILE A 488 -25.88 -26.64 1.56
C ILE A 488 -27.23 -27.02 0.91
N ALA A 489 -28.07 -27.73 1.65
CA ALA A 489 -29.40 -28.11 1.17
C ALA A 489 -30.38 -26.93 1.29
N ASN A 490 -30.88 -26.43 0.15
CA ASN A 490 -31.78 -25.28 0.05
C ASN A 490 -31.15 -23.95 0.53
N GLY A 491 -29.84 -23.78 0.33
CA GLY A 491 -29.19 -22.48 0.53
C GLY A 491 -29.43 -21.52 -0.64
N LYS A 492 -28.86 -20.33 -0.52
CA LYS A 492 -28.78 -19.31 -1.57
C LYS A 492 -27.33 -18.94 -1.83
N ALA A 493 -27.09 -18.34 -2.99
CA ALA A 493 -25.83 -17.71 -3.33
C ALA A 493 -26.09 -16.28 -3.80
N ARG A 494 -25.33 -15.31 -3.29
CA ARG A 494 -25.33 -13.93 -3.80
C ARG A 494 -24.04 -13.73 -4.57
N PHE A 495 -24.11 -13.13 -5.76
CA PHE A 495 -22.97 -13.03 -6.66
C PHE A 495 -22.97 -11.68 -7.38
N GLY A 496 -21.78 -11.09 -7.56
CA GLY A 496 -21.66 -9.75 -8.12
C GLY A 496 -20.24 -9.18 -8.08
N GLY A 497 -20.15 -7.85 -8.16
CA GLY A 497 -18.91 -7.09 -8.01
C GLY A 497 -18.99 -5.71 -8.67
N GLY A 498 -17.88 -4.98 -8.69
CA GLY A 498 -17.68 -3.75 -9.46
C GLY A 498 -17.29 -4.04 -10.90
N PHE A 499 -17.81 -3.25 -11.85
CA PHE A 499 -17.52 -3.38 -13.28
C PHE A 499 -17.34 -2.01 -13.95
N TYR A 500 -16.50 -1.99 -14.99
CA TYR A 500 -16.19 -0.84 -15.84
C TYR A 500 -15.93 -1.32 -17.29
N ALA A 501 -16.32 -0.52 -18.29
CA ALA A 501 -16.06 -0.77 -19.71
C ALA A 501 -15.10 0.30 -20.29
N GLU A 502 -14.05 -0.14 -21.00
CA GLU A 502 -13.09 0.75 -21.66
C GLU A 502 -13.74 1.48 -22.84
N GLU A 503 -13.54 2.80 -22.91
CA GLU A 503 -13.90 3.72 -24.03
C GLU A 503 -15.39 3.90 -24.38
N ALA A 504 -16.27 2.93 -24.09
CA ALA A 504 -17.70 2.96 -24.44
C ALA A 504 -18.60 2.27 -23.41
N GLU A 505 -19.92 2.44 -23.54
CA GLU A 505 -20.90 1.57 -22.86
C GLU A 505 -20.84 0.16 -23.45
N GLY A 506 -20.85 -0.88 -22.61
CA GLY A 506 -20.69 -2.27 -23.04
C GLY A 506 -21.47 -3.28 -22.19
N GLY A 507 -22.08 -4.27 -22.85
CA GLY A 507 -22.80 -5.35 -22.22
C GLY A 507 -21.90 -6.52 -21.80
N LEU A 508 -21.99 -6.91 -20.53
CA LEU A 508 -21.52 -8.21 -20.03
C LEU A 508 -22.65 -8.96 -19.30
N THR A 509 -22.44 -10.25 -19.05
CA THR A 509 -23.33 -11.11 -18.26
C THR A 509 -22.50 -11.82 -17.20
N ILE A 510 -22.85 -11.67 -15.94
CA ILE A 510 -22.34 -12.56 -14.88
C ILE A 510 -23.27 -13.77 -14.82
N ALA A 511 -22.72 -14.97 -14.92
CA ALA A 511 -23.46 -16.21 -14.90
C ALA A 511 -22.95 -17.12 -13.77
N LEU A 512 -23.86 -17.55 -12.89
CA LEU A 512 -23.59 -18.50 -11.83
C LEU A 512 -24.07 -19.89 -12.27
N HIS A 513 -23.15 -20.79 -12.60
CA HIS A 513 -23.51 -22.16 -12.97
C HIS A 513 -23.40 -23.10 -11.78
N GLN A 514 -24.54 -23.70 -11.44
CA GLN A 514 -24.63 -24.72 -10.41
C GLN A 514 -24.34 -26.09 -11.03
N MET A 515 -23.34 -26.80 -10.53
CA MET A 515 -22.88 -28.08 -11.08
C MET A 515 -23.06 -29.25 -10.11
N ASP A 516 -23.41 -30.41 -10.66
CA ASP A 516 -23.43 -31.68 -9.92
C ASP A 516 -22.04 -32.34 -9.85
N ALA A 517 -21.93 -33.43 -9.09
CA ALA A 517 -20.68 -34.15 -8.83
C ALA A 517 -20.00 -34.81 -10.05
N ASN A 518 -20.57 -34.67 -11.26
CA ASN A 518 -19.97 -35.08 -12.53
C ASN A 518 -19.45 -33.87 -13.33
N GLY A 519 -19.43 -32.66 -12.74
CA GLY A 519 -19.12 -31.40 -13.42
C GLY A 519 -20.23 -30.93 -14.38
N LYS A 520 -21.43 -31.50 -14.29
CA LYS A 520 -22.54 -31.13 -15.18
C LYS A 520 -23.31 -29.95 -14.61
N THR A 521 -23.45 -28.88 -15.37
CA THR A 521 -24.38 -27.78 -15.08
C THR A 521 -25.82 -28.30 -14.98
N ILE A 522 -26.44 -28.10 -13.81
CA ILE A 522 -27.82 -28.47 -13.49
C ILE A 522 -28.75 -27.25 -13.42
N ARG A 523 -28.20 -26.06 -13.20
CA ARG A 523 -28.89 -24.75 -13.23
C ARG A 523 -27.88 -23.66 -13.61
N SER A 524 -28.39 -22.60 -14.24
CA SER A 524 -27.68 -21.34 -14.50
C SER A 524 -28.57 -20.21 -14.03
N ASP A 525 -27.97 -19.20 -13.38
CA ASP A 525 -28.60 -17.94 -12.99
C ASP A 525 -27.75 -16.81 -13.61
N GLU A 526 -28.35 -15.81 -14.26
CA GLU A 526 -27.62 -14.87 -15.14
C GLU A 526 -28.02 -13.40 -14.95
N LEU A 527 -27.10 -12.59 -14.42
CA LEU A 527 -27.22 -11.15 -14.25
C LEU A 527 -26.66 -10.43 -15.48
N ASN A 528 -27.50 -9.64 -16.17
CA ASN A 528 -27.10 -8.86 -17.32
C ASN A 528 -26.66 -7.44 -16.90
N VAL A 529 -25.37 -7.15 -17.05
CA VAL A 529 -24.74 -5.89 -16.65
C VAL A 529 -24.54 -4.99 -17.87
N ALA A 530 -24.90 -3.71 -17.73
CA ALA A 530 -24.55 -2.66 -18.65
C ALA A 530 -23.44 -1.83 -17.99
N ALA A 531 -22.18 -2.13 -18.33
CA ALA A 531 -21.03 -1.41 -17.82
C ALA A 531 -20.79 -0.14 -18.65
N THR A 532 -20.27 0.89 -18.01
CA THR A 532 -19.96 2.19 -18.63
C THR A 532 -18.48 2.54 -18.37
N PRO A 533 -17.96 3.63 -18.94
CA PRO A 533 -16.67 4.21 -18.53
C PRO A 533 -16.64 4.81 -17.10
N GLU A 534 -17.55 4.40 -16.21
CA GLU A 534 -17.59 4.70 -14.78
C GLU A 534 -17.73 3.39 -14.00
N TRP A 535 -17.09 3.28 -12.84
CA TRP A 535 -17.18 2.08 -12.00
C TRP A 535 -18.55 1.98 -11.32
N ALA A 536 -19.26 0.86 -11.54
CA ALA A 536 -20.56 0.57 -10.90
C ALA A 536 -20.64 -0.87 -10.40
N SER A 537 -21.28 -1.07 -9.24
CA SER A 537 -21.50 -2.40 -8.65
C SER A 537 -22.83 -3.02 -9.09
N PHE A 538 -22.83 -4.32 -9.35
CA PHE A 538 -24.00 -5.10 -9.76
C PHE A 538 -24.02 -6.45 -9.02
N ASP A 539 -25.18 -6.88 -8.52
CA ASP A 539 -25.35 -8.19 -7.87
C ASP A 539 -26.76 -8.79 -8.03
N ASP A 540 -26.86 -10.12 -7.83
CA ASP A 540 -28.10 -10.90 -7.87
C ASP A 540 -28.04 -12.11 -6.90
N VAL A 541 -29.18 -12.77 -6.67
CA VAL A 541 -29.34 -13.90 -5.73
C VAL A 541 -29.88 -15.15 -6.43
N ALA A 542 -29.12 -16.22 -6.41
CA ALA A 542 -29.50 -17.54 -6.92
C ALA A 542 -29.95 -18.49 -5.80
N GLU A 543 -31.04 -19.23 -6.04
CA GLU A 543 -31.53 -20.30 -5.16
C GLU A 543 -30.76 -21.61 -5.47
N LEU A 544 -30.08 -22.20 -4.49
CA LEU A 544 -29.20 -23.37 -4.71
C LEU A 544 -29.96 -24.69 -4.76
N SER A 545 -29.70 -25.48 -5.80
CA SER A 545 -30.16 -26.86 -5.89
C SER A 545 -29.47 -27.73 -4.83
N SER A 546 -30.24 -28.60 -4.16
CA SER A 546 -29.69 -29.60 -3.22
C SER A 546 -28.83 -30.70 -3.88
N LYS A 547 -28.56 -30.59 -5.18
CA LYS A 547 -27.60 -31.39 -5.96
C LYS A 547 -26.30 -30.65 -6.28
N THR A 548 -26.24 -29.35 -6.05
CA THR A 548 -25.06 -28.53 -6.30
C THR A 548 -23.94 -28.94 -5.35
N VAL A 549 -22.74 -29.14 -5.91
CA VAL A 549 -21.50 -29.36 -5.14
C VAL A 549 -20.36 -28.45 -5.59
N ARG A 550 -20.54 -27.77 -6.72
CA ARG A 550 -19.62 -26.78 -7.27
C ARG A 550 -20.42 -25.65 -7.91
N LEU A 551 -19.91 -24.43 -7.78
CA LEU A 551 -20.39 -23.25 -8.48
C LEU A 551 -19.32 -22.80 -9.49
N ARG A 552 -19.75 -22.20 -10.59
CA ARG A 552 -18.88 -21.42 -11.49
C ARG A 552 -19.36 -19.99 -11.50
N PHE A 553 -18.50 -19.06 -11.14
CA PHE A 553 -18.70 -17.65 -11.41
C PHE A 553 -18.08 -17.35 -12.77
N GLU A 554 -18.89 -17.04 -13.78
CA GLU A 554 -18.45 -16.77 -15.16
C GLU A 554 -18.84 -15.34 -15.57
N ILE A 555 -17.85 -14.53 -15.98
CA ILE A 555 -18.06 -13.22 -16.59
C ILE A 555 -18.00 -13.42 -18.11
N ARG A 556 -19.10 -13.13 -18.81
CA ARG A 556 -19.17 -13.16 -20.29
C ARG A 556 -19.28 -11.76 -20.86
N VAL A 557 -18.37 -11.40 -21.75
CA VAL A 557 -18.51 -10.23 -22.62
C VAL A 557 -19.56 -10.54 -23.70
N ARG A 558 -20.49 -9.61 -23.92
CA ARG A 558 -21.52 -9.69 -24.99
C ARG A 558 -21.12 -8.87 -26.21
N ASP A 559 -20.61 -7.65 -25.98
CA ASP A 559 -20.22 -6.73 -27.04
C ASP A 559 -18.72 -6.83 -27.36
N ALA A 560 -18.41 -7.29 -28.57
CA ALA A 560 -17.05 -7.51 -29.05
C ALA A 560 -16.34 -6.20 -29.42
N GLY A 561 -15.01 -6.16 -29.23
CA GLY A 561 -14.19 -4.97 -29.44
C GLY A 561 -14.13 -4.02 -28.24
N ILE A 562 -14.91 -4.28 -27.19
CA ILE A 562 -14.85 -3.57 -25.90
C ILE A 562 -14.07 -4.44 -24.91
N SER A 563 -13.21 -3.81 -24.12
CA SER A 563 -12.47 -4.46 -23.03
C SER A 563 -13.02 -4.00 -21.68
N TYR A 564 -12.98 -4.89 -20.68
CA TYR A 564 -13.71 -4.71 -19.43
C TYR A 564 -12.79 -4.86 -18.22
N ARG A 565 -13.11 -4.15 -17.15
CA ARG A 565 -12.47 -4.30 -15.85
C ARG A 565 -13.50 -4.77 -14.83
N SER A 566 -13.05 -5.58 -13.88
CA SER A 566 -13.85 -6.03 -12.75
C SER A 566 -13.02 -6.09 -11.48
N ASP A 567 -13.61 -5.62 -10.38
CA ASP A 567 -12.99 -5.41 -9.07
C ASP A 567 -14.06 -5.67 -7.98
N ASP A 568 -13.68 -5.78 -6.71
CA ASP A 568 -14.59 -6.11 -5.59
C ASP A 568 -15.49 -7.35 -5.87
N LEU A 569 -14.97 -8.36 -6.60
CA LEU A 569 -15.73 -9.50 -7.10
C LEU A 569 -16.13 -10.47 -5.97
N TYR A 570 -17.36 -11.00 -6.01
CA TYR A 570 -17.80 -11.94 -4.97
C TYR A 570 -18.81 -13.01 -5.38
N LEU A 571 -18.73 -14.12 -4.66
CA LEU A 571 -19.68 -15.23 -4.64
C LEU A 571 -19.83 -15.76 -3.21
N LEU A 572 -20.97 -15.47 -2.57
CA LEU A 572 -21.33 -15.96 -1.24
C LEU A 572 -22.17 -17.23 -1.32
N THR A 573 -22.26 -17.97 -0.19
CA THR A 573 -23.38 -18.89 0.06
C THR A 573 -23.93 -18.73 1.48
N TYR A 574 -25.25 -18.84 1.65
CA TYR A 574 -25.95 -18.64 2.93
C TYR A 574 -27.27 -19.43 3.01
N ILE A 575 -27.93 -19.36 4.17
CA ILE A 575 -29.27 -19.92 4.44
C ILE A 575 -30.10 -18.80 5.10
N GLU A 576 -31.39 -18.71 4.76
CA GLU A 576 -32.39 -17.81 5.38
C GLU A 576 -33.15 -18.48 6.53
#